data_AF-A0A2P8MI59-F1
#
_entry.id   AF-A0A2P8MI59-F1
#
_cell.length_a   1.000
_cell.length_b   1.000
_cell.length_c   1.000
_cell.angle_alpha   90.00
_cell.angle_beta   90.00
_cell.angle_gamma   90.00
#
_symmetry.space_group_name_H-M   'P 1'
#
loop_
_entity.id
_entity.type
_entity.pdbx_description
1 polymer ?
#
loop_
_entity_poly.entity_id
_entity_poly.type
_entity_poly.pdbx_seq_one_letter_code
_entity_poly.pdbx_strand_id
1 'polypeptide(L)'
;MKITFPNLGNTLYAAKALFDNLEIEYVLPPNSSKKCLEIGSLYSPEDICLPFKIMIGAYIDSIERGADTILITGSCGPCRFGEYCELQINLLKKLGHDVDFIVLDRPSSIGKTEFLNRLSKISGSSSISSYKKLKAVYSAYKIINLIDYIEKTARYKAGFELKKGECKKILQTCKKSALTCNNAESMIDLLTKYKHMINHVPIDSTKTPLKVSIIGEIYTILEPFSNLYIENKLMDLGISTQKNITPSWWFKDAMLSNLNLNSINLRMNSKKYLPYYIGGHGRECVGEAVMASNSGFDGAIQLFPMGCMPEIVSKSILPTISRDKDFPILSLIIDEMTGDAGYMTRIEAFIDLLERRKNRCII
;
A
#
# COMPACT_ATOMS: atom_id res chain seq x y z
N MET A 1 11.68 -8.01 -24.09
CA MET A 1 10.83 -7.75 -22.92
C MET A 1 11.47 -6.68 -22.09
N LYS A 2 10.76 -5.55 -21.97
CA LYS A 2 11.03 -4.44 -21.08
C LYS A 2 9.82 -4.25 -20.17
N ILE A 3 9.97 -4.66 -18.91
CA ILE A 3 8.85 -4.79 -17.95
C ILE A 3 8.52 -3.43 -17.30
N THR A 4 7.24 -3.14 -17.10
CA THR A 4 6.77 -2.18 -16.10
C THR A 4 5.77 -2.84 -15.14
N PHE A 5 5.40 -2.16 -14.06
CA PHE A 5 4.55 -2.69 -13.00
C PHE A 5 3.85 -1.53 -12.27
N PRO A 6 2.72 -1.76 -11.57
CA PRO A 6 2.02 -0.68 -10.89
C PRO A 6 2.78 -0.20 -9.65
N ASN A 7 2.66 1.09 -9.33
CA ASN A 7 3.02 1.58 -7.99
C ASN A 7 2.05 1.03 -6.96
N LEU A 8 2.60 0.46 -5.87
CA LEU A 8 1.83 0.05 -4.71
C LEU A 8 2.66 0.27 -3.45
N GLY A 9 2.71 1.52 -2.98
CA GLY A 9 3.54 1.92 -1.85
C GLY A 9 5.01 1.57 -2.07
N ASN A 10 5.58 0.74 -1.19
CA ASN A 10 7.00 0.42 -1.23
C ASN A 10 7.38 -0.75 -2.16
N THR A 11 6.44 -1.35 -2.90
CA THR A 11 6.75 -2.45 -3.84
C THR A 11 7.78 -2.06 -4.91
N LEU A 12 7.80 -0.78 -5.31
CA LEU A 12 8.72 -0.21 -6.29
C LEU A 12 10.19 -0.54 -6.00
N TYR A 13 10.60 -0.44 -4.73
CA TYR A 13 11.99 -0.66 -4.32
C TYR A 13 12.41 -2.13 -4.45
N ALA A 14 11.51 -3.04 -4.08
CA ALA A 14 11.74 -4.47 -4.21
C ALA A 14 11.72 -4.91 -5.67
N ALA A 15 10.79 -4.39 -6.47
CA ALA A 15 10.71 -4.66 -7.90
C ALA A 15 11.97 -4.15 -8.63
N LYS A 16 12.41 -2.91 -8.34
CA LYS A 16 13.67 -2.35 -8.87
C LYS A 16 14.84 -3.30 -8.61
N ALA A 17 15.06 -3.64 -7.34
CA ALA A 17 16.17 -4.50 -6.94
C ALA A 17 16.07 -5.93 -7.49
N LEU A 18 14.84 -6.44 -7.65
CA LEU A 18 14.59 -7.74 -8.28
C LEU A 18 15.04 -7.72 -9.73
N PHE A 19 14.55 -6.76 -10.53
CA PHE A 19 14.86 -6.71 -11.96
C PHE A 19 16.31 -6.34 -12.26
N ASP A 20 16.92 -5.44 -11.46
CA ASP A 20 18.37 -5.17 -11.51
C ASP A 20 19.18 -6.46 -11.35
N ASN A 21 18.88 -7.26 -10.33
CA ASN A 21 19.60 -8.52 -10.07
C ASN A 21 19.25 -9.64 -11.05
N LEU A 22 18.06 -9.60 -11.66
CA LEU A 22 17.66 -10.54 -12.71
C LEU A 22 18.28 -10.18 -14.07
N GLU A 23 18.91 -9.01 -14.21
CA GLU A 23 19.42 -8.48 -15.48
C GLU A 23 18.30 -8.43 -16.55
N ILE A 24 17.08 -8.12 -16.13
CA ILE A 24 15.92 -7.94 -17.02
C ILE A 24 15.70 -6.44 -17.21
N GLU A 25 15.56 -5.98 -18.45
CA GLU A 25 15.23 -4.58 -18.69
C GLU A 25 13.84 -4.22 -18.17
N TYR A 26 13.72 -3.04 -17.58
CA TYR A 26 12.46 -2.55 -17.03
C TYR A 26 12.35 -1.03 -17.13
N VAL A 27 11.11 -0.55 -17.10
CA VAL A 27 10.75 0.86 -16.97
C VAL A 27 10.11 1.06 -15.60
N LEU A 28 10.79 1.82 -14.73
CA LEU A 28 10.19 2.24 -13.47
C LEU A 28 8.92 3.05 -13.77
N PRO A 29 7.76 2.69 -13.19
CA PRO A 29 6.56 3.51 -13.31
C PRO A 29 6.83 4.93 -12.79
N PRO A 30 6.20 5.96 -13.38
CA PRO A 30 6.32 7.32 -12.85
C PRO A 30 5.69 7.36 -11.46
N ASN A 31 6.07 8.31 -10.61
CA ASN A 31 5.33 8.53 -9.37
C ASN A 31 3.86 8.85 -9.70
N SER A 32 2.94 8.29 -8.91
CA SER A 32 1.52 8.61 -8.98
C SER A 32 1.33 10.14 -8.86
N SER A 33 0.62 10.73 -9.81
CA SER A 33 0.53 12.18 -9.97
C SER A 33 -0.81 12.61 -10.58
N LYS A 34 -1.12 13.91 -10.52
CA LYS A 34 -2.32 14.48 -11.17
C LYS A 34 -2.35 14.19 -12.66
N LYS A 35 -1.20 14.30 -13.35
CA LYS A 35 -1.08 13.94 -14.77
C LYS A 35 -1.47 12.49 -15.04
N CYS A 36 -0.97 11.54 -14.22
CA CYS A 36 -1.33 10.13 -14.36
C CYS A 36 -2.83 9.93 -14.12
N LEU A 37 -3.39 10.61 -13.12
CA LEU A 37 -4.81 10.52 -12.83
C LEU A 37 -5.67 11.09 -13.97
N GLU A 38 -5.32 12.25 -14.53
CA GLU A 38 -6.03 12.88 -15.65
C GLU A 38 -6.08 11.96 -16.87
N ILE A 39 -4.93 11.37 -17.25
CA ILE A 39 -4.84 10.40 -18.36
C ILE A 39 -5.69 9.16 -18.04
N GLY A 40 -5.57 8.65 -16.80
CA GLY A 40 -6.34 7.51 -16.33
C GLY A 40 -7.85 7.72 -16.41
N SER A 41 -8.33 8.87 -15.94
CA SER A 41 -9.74 9.26 -15.94
C SER A 41 -10.29 9.47 -17.34
N LEU A 42 -9.47 9.98 -18.27
CA LEU A 42 -9.89 10.21 -19.65
C LEU A 42 -10.29 8.91 -20.37
N TYR A 43 -9.57 7.82 -20.11
CA TYR A 43 -9.74 6.55 -20.83
C TYR A 43 -10.49 5.47 -20.06
N SER A 44 -10.56 5.59 -18.73
CA SER A 44 -11.20 4.58 -17.89
C SER A 44 -12.70 4.82 -17.75
N PRO A 45 -13.50 3.76 -17.49
CA PRO A 45 -14.90 3.94 -17.12
C PRO A 45 -15.07 4.85 -15.91
N GLU A 46 -16.08 5.72 -15.91
CA GLU A 46 -16.30 6.69 -14.83
C GLU A 46 -16.41 6.02 -13.45
N ASP A 47 -17.20 4.96 -13.36
CA ASP A 47 -17.46 4.24 -12.11
C ASP A 47 -16.30 3.33 -11.65
N ILE A 48 -15.19 3.24 -12.41
CA ILE A 48 -14.05 2.41 -12.00
C ILE A 48 -13.27 3.06 -10.88
N CYS A 49 -12.90 2.30 -9.86
CA CYS A 49 -12.32 2.91 -8.68
C CYS A 49 -10.91 3.44 -8.94
N LEU A 50 -10.56 4.50 -8.20
CA LEU A 50 -9.37 5.34 -8.37
C LEU A 50 -8.06 4.58 -8.64
N PRO A 51 -7.73 3.45 -7.98
CA PRO A 51 -6.51 2.70 -8.27
C PRO A 51 -6.37 2.30 -9.74
N PHE A 52 -7.47 1.92 -10.41
CA PHE A 52 -7.44 1.53 -11.82
C PHE A 52 -7.00 2.70 -12.70
N LYS A 53 -7.57 3.89 -12.47
CA LYS A 53 -7.27 5.11 -13.23
C LYS A 53 -5.81 5.50 -13.07
N ILE A 54 -5.30 5.52 -11.83
CA ILE A 54 -3.89 5.82 -11.56
C ILE A 54 -2.97 4.81 -12.26
N MET A 55 -3.29 3.52 -12.21
CA MET A 55 -2.52 2.48 -12.90
C MET A 55 -2.50 2.67 -14.41
N ILE A 56 -3.64 2.95 -15.05
CA ILE A 56 -3.72 3.19 -16.50
C ILE A 56 -2.84 4.36 -16.93
N GLY A 57 -2.91 5.49 -16.23
CA GLY A 57 -2.07 6.64 -16.54
C GLY A 57 -0.58 6.36 -16.38
N ALA A 58 -0.21 5.59 -15.34
CA ALA A 58 1.17 5.15 -15.15
C ALA A 58 1.63 4.16 -16.23
N TYR A 59 0.75 3.26 -16.69
CA TYR A 59 1.07 2.32 -17.76
C TYR A 59 1.29 3.03 -19.10
N ILE A 60 0.41 3.95 -19.49
CA ILE A 60 0.57 4.71 -20.74
C ILE A 60 1.91 5.45 -20.75
N ASP A 61 2.26 6.14 -19.66
CA ASP A 61 3.56 6.81 -19.53
C ASP A 61 4.75 5.82 -19.61
N SER A 62 4.65 4.66 -18.95
CA SER A 62 5.71 3.64 -19.04
C SER A 62 5.84 3.04 -20.45
N ILE A 63 4.73 2.87 -21.17
CA ILE A 63 4.69 2.36 -22.55
C ILE A 63 5.34 3.35 -23.50
N GLU A 64 5.05 4.64 -23.35
CA GLU A 64 5.70 5.72 -24.11
C GLU A 64 7.23 5.75 -23.89
N ARG A 65 7.69 5.33 -22.71
CA ARG A 65 9.13 5.15 -22.37
C ARG A 65 9.69 3.77 -22.79
N GLY A 66 8.93 3.03 -23.58
CA GLY A 66 9.32 1.79 -24.25
C GLY A 66 9.04 0.50 -23.49
N ALA A 67 8.20 0.52 -22.43
CA ALA A 67 7.77 -0.73 -21.80
C ALA A 67 6.87 -1.53 -22.78
N ASP A 68 7.20 -2.80 -22.97
CA ASP A 68 6.45 -3.72 -23.84
C ASP A 68 5.62 -4.74 -23.03
N THR A 69 5.87 -4.85 -21.73
CA THR A 69 5.26 -5.86 -20.86
C THR A 69 4.84 -5.24 -19.53
N ILE A 70 3.61 -5.52 -19.07
CA ILE A 70 3.10 -5.13 -17.75
C ILE A 70 3.05 -6.37 -16.84
N LEU A 71 3.77 -6.29 -15.72
CA LEU A 71 3.68 -7.26 -14.62
C LEU A 71 2.72 -6.73 -13.56
N ILE A 72 1.68 -7.51 -13.26
CA ILE A 72 0.70 -7.19 -12.23
C ILE A 72 0.31 -8.45 -11.46
N THR A 73 -0.03 -8.29 -10.18
CA THR A 73 -0.60 -9.37 -9.39
C THR A 73 -2.11 -9.42 -9.62
N GLY A 74 -2.64 -10.59 -9.90
CA GLY A 74 -4.08 -10.75 -10.06
C GLY A 74 -4.79 -10.91 -8.72
N SER A 75 -6.12 -10.81 -8.74
CA SER A 75 -6.98 -11.20 -7.63
C SER A 75 -8.08 -12.10 -8.16
N CYS A 76 -8.57 -13.01 -7.34
CA CYS A 76 -9.58 -13.99 -7.77
C CYS A 76 -10.96 -13.57 -7.25
N GLY A 77 -11.20 -12.26 -7.24
CA GLY A 77 -12.39 -11.64 -6.68
C GLY A 77 -12.53 -11.80 -5.15
N PRO A 78 -13.72 -11.52 -4.60
CA PRO A 78 -14.90 -10.97 -5.28
C PRO A 78 -14.86 -9.44 -5.49
N CYS A 79 -13.73 -8.75 -5.22
CA CYS A 79 -13.61 -7.33 -5.58
C CYS A 79 -13.25 -7.14 -7.06
N ARG A 80 -13.54 -5.93 -7.57
CA ARG A 80 -13.28 -5.56 -8.97
C ARG A 80 -11.82 -5.71 -9.40
N PHE A 81 -10.86 -5.66 -8.47
CA PHE A 81 -9.45 -5.90 -8.77
C PHE A 81 -9.21 -7.24 -9.48
N GLY A 82 -10.07 -8.24 -9.27
CA GLY A 82 -9.95 -9.50 -9.99
C GLY A 82 -10.22 -9.42 -11.50
N GLU A 83 -10.95 -8.40 -11.94
CA GLU A 83 -11.24 -8.14 -13.36
C GLU A 83 -10.34 -7.05 -13.94
N TYR A 84 -9.45 -6.45 -13.16
CA TYR A 84 -8.63 -5.33 -13.62
C TYR A 84 -7.79 -5.69 -14.82
N CYS A 85 -7.12 -6.84 -14.79
CA CYS A 85 -6.16 -7.20 -15.82
C CYS A 85 -6.85 -7.31 -17.20
N GLU A 86 -8.00 -7.99 -17.27
CA GLU A 86 -8.77 -8.13 -18.51
C GLU A 86 -9.29 -6.78 -19.01
N LEU A 87 -9.78 -5.93 -18.10
CA LEU A 87 -10.23 -4.58 -18.46
C LEU A 87 -9.07 -3.69 -18.95
N GLN A 88 -7.91 -3.77 -18.31
CA GLN A 88 -6.70 -3.01 -18.68
C GLN A 88 -6.14 -3.48 -20.03
N ILE A 89 -6.07 -4.79 -20.26
CA ILE A 89 -5.66 -5.38 -21.54
C ILE A 89 -6.57 -4.87 -22.66
N ASN A 90 -7.89 -4.99 -22.49
CA ASN A 90 -8.85 -4.57 -23.50
C ASN A 90 -8.81 -3.05 -23.74
N LEU A 91 -8.62 -2.25 -22.69
CA LEU A 91 -8.51 -0.80 -22.81
C LEU A 91 -7.24 -0.40 -23.58
N LEU A 92 -6.06 -0.90 -23.19
CA LEU A 92 -4.80 -0.56 -23.83
C LEU A 92 -4.78 -0.99 -25.31
N LYS A 93 -5.33 -2.17 -25.63
CA LYS A 93 -5.50 -2.61 -27.03
C LYS A 93 -6.37 -1.65 -27.84
N LYS A 94 -7.49 -1.17 -27.28
CA LYS A 94 -8.36 -0.18 -27.93
C LYS A 94 -7.67 1.17 -28.16
N LEU A 95 -6.73 1.53 -27.30
CA LEU A 95 -5.90 2.73 -27.44
C LEU A 95 -4.73 2.55 -28.43
N GLY A 96 -4.58 1.36 -29.02
CA GLY A 96 -3.50 1.07 -29.97
C GLY A 96 -2.18 0.70 -29.32
N HIS A 97 -2.16 0.39 -28.02
CA HIS A 97 -0.98 -0.12 -27.34
C HIS A 97 -0.94 -1.65 -27.42
N ASP A 98 0.05 -2.18 -28.14
CA ASP A 98 0.34 -3.62 -28.16
C ASP A 98 1.35 -3.95 -27.07
N VAL A 99 0.85 -4.43 -25.93
CA VAL A 99 1.66 -4.75 -24.75
C VAL A 99 1.27 -6.09 -24.16
N ASP A 100 2.27 -6.85 -23.76
CA ASP A 100 2.08 -8.11 -23.08
C ASP A 100 1.69 -7.91 -21.62
N PHE A 101 0.84 -8.79 -21.09
CA PHE A 101 0.50 -8.82 -19.67
C PHE A 101 0.98 -10.14 -19.06
N ILE A 102 1.72 -10.02 -17.95
CA ILE A 102 2.05 -11.14 -17.08
C ILE A 102 1.28 -10.94 -15.78
N VAL A 103 0.20 -11.70 -15.62
CA VAL A 103 -0.66 -11.62 -14.44
C VAL A 103 -0.29 -12.73 -13.46
N LEU A 104 0.18 -12.37 -12.27
CA LEU A 104 0.49 -13.34 -11.22
C LEU A 104 -0.74 -13.59 -10.34
N ASP A 105 -1.63 -14.46 -10.81
CA ASP A 105 -2.77 -14.97 -10.05
C ASP A 105 -2.36 -16.04 -9.04
N ARG A 106 -3.25 -16.31 -8.07
CA ARG A 106 -3.03 -17.41 -7.12
C ARG A 106 -3.05 -18.77 -7.83
N PRO A 107 -2.13 -19.70 -7.49
CA PRO A 107 -2.13 -21.06 -8.05
C PRO A 107 -3.43 -21.82 -7.83
N SER A 108 -4.20 -21.49 -6.78
CA SER A 108 -5.52 -22.08 -6.52
C SER A 108 -6.60 -21.70 -7.56
N SER A 109 -6.37 -20.65 -8.36
CA SER A 109 -7.34 -20.15 -9.33
C SER A 109 -6.94 -20.41 -10.78
N ILE A 110 -5.65 -20.33 -11.12
CA ILE A 110 -5.14 -20.61 -12.48
C ILE A 110 -4.48 -21.99 -12.62
N GLY A 111 -4.27 -22.70 -11.51
CA GLY A 111 -3.50 -23.94 -11.48
C GLY A 111 -1.99 -23.71 -11.37
N LYS A 112 -1.29 -24.70 -10.80
CA LYS A 112 0.17 -24.63 -10.57
C LYS A 112 0.97 -24.55 -11.87
N THR A 113 0.54 -25.28 -12.90
CA THR A 113 1.22 -25.32 -14.21
C THR A 113 1.21 -23.94 -14.87
N GLU A 114 0.04 -23.28 -14.93
CA GLU A 114 -0.07 -21.96 -15.53
C GLU A 114 0.69 -20.90 -14.73
N PHE A 115 0.64 -20.97 -13.40
CA PHE A 115 1.43 -20.08 -12.55
C PHE A 115 2.94 -20.21 -12.84
N LEU A 116 3.44 -21.45 -12.97
CA LEU A 116 4.83 -21.71 -13.34
C LEU A 116 5.15 -21.24 -14.77
N ASN A 117 4.23 -21.37 -15.73
CA ASN A 117 4.40 -20.85 -17.09
C ASN A 117 4.52 -19.32 -17.09
N ARG A 118 3.70 -18.61 -16.32
CA ARG A 118 3.79 -17.14 -16.22
C ARG A 118 5.09 -16.69 -15.53
N LEU A 119 5.53 -17.41 -14.50
CA LEU A 119 6.84 -17.19 -13.88
C LEU A 119 8.01 -17.55 -14.81
N SER A 120 7.85 -18.55 -15.67
CA SER A 120 8.89 -18.95 -16.63
C SER A 120 9.08 -17.91 -17.72
N LYS A 121 8.04 -17.14 -18.11
CA LYS A 121 8.21 -15.97 -19.01
C LYS A 121 9.17 -14.92 -18.43
N ILE A 122 9.00 -14.59 -17.15
CA ILE A 122 9.88 -13.63 -16.45
C ILE A 122 11.28 -14.23 -16.31
N SER A 123 11.38 -15.43 -15.72
CA SER A 123 12.68 -16.04 -15.41
C SER A 123 13.44 -16.51 -16.65
N GLY A 124 12.77 -16.85 -17.75
CA GLY A 124 13.36 -17.21 -19.04
C GLY A 124 14.00 -16.04 -19.77
N SER A 125 13.56 -14.82 -19.47
CA SER A 125 14.16 -13.60 -20.03
C SER A 125 15.41 -13.13 -19.28
N SER A 126 15.80 -13.86 -18.24
CA SER A 126 17.00 -13.63 -17.46
C SER A 126 18.04 -14.70 -17.75
N SER A 127 19.23 -14.27 -18.13
CA SER A 127 20.40 -15.11 -18.49
C SER A 127 21.08 -15.78 -17.29
N ILE A 128 20.72 -15.39 -16.07
CA ILE A 128 21.43 -15.82 -14.86
C ILE A 128 20.97 -17.21 -14.37
N SER A 129 21.80 -17.83 -13.53
CA SER A 129 21.52 -19.16 -12.96
C SER A 129 20.36 -19.14 -11.94
N SER A 130 19.68 -20.28 -11.78
CA SER A 130 18.55 -20.44 -10.85
C SER A 130 18.90 -20.05 -9.41
N TYR A 131 20.12 -20.32 -8.96
CA TYR A 131 20.60 -19.89 -7.64
C TYR A 131 20.63 -18.36 -7.51
N LYS A 132 21.15 -17.65 -8.52
CA LYS A 132 21.15 -16.18 -8.53
C LYS A 132 19.73 -15.61 -8.59
N LYS A 133 18.81 -16.25 -9.32
CA LYS A 133 17.38 -15.88 -9.35
C LYS A 133 16.76 -15.97 -7.94
N LEU A 134 17.01 -17.05 -7.21
CA LEU A 134 16.54 -17.20 -5.84
C LEU A 134 17.15 -16.14 -4.90
N LYS A 135 18.46 -15.86 -5.04
CA LYS A 135 19.13 -14.76 -4.30
C LYS A 135 18.48 -13.41 -4.61
N ALA A 136 18.11 -13.14 -5.86
CA ALA A 136 17.43 -11.91 -6.27
C ALA A 136 16.08 -11.73 -5.56
N VAL A 137 15.25 -12.78 -5.55
CA VAL A 137 13.96 -12.79 -4.83
C VAL A 137 14.16 -12.58 -3.33
N TYR A 138 15.16 -13.25 -2.73
CA TYR A 138 15.47 -13.07 -1.31
C TYR A 138 15.92 -11.63 -0.99
N SER A 139 16.76 -11.02 -1.82
CA SER A 139 17.19 -9.63 -1.67
C SER A 139 16.01 -8.65 -1.78
N ALA A 140 15.12 -8.84 -2.77
CA ALA A 140 13.91 -8.05 -2.92
C ALA A 140 12.99 -8.16 -1.68
N TYR A 141 12.83 -9.38 -1.16
CA TYR A 141 12.10 -9.63 0.08
C TYR A 141 12.75 -8.95 1.30
N LYS A 142 14.08 -8.97 1.41
CA LYS A 142 14.79 -8.25 2.49
C LYS A 142 14.57 -6.74 2.39
N ILE A 143 14.64 -6.19 1.18
CA ILE A 143 14.43 -4.76 0.89
C ILE A 143 13.03 -4.32 1.29
N ILE A 144 11.98 -5.04 0.87
CA ILE A 144 10.59 -4.66 1.19
C ILE A 144 10.34 -4.66 2.71
N ASN A 145 10.89 -5.65 3.44
CA ASN A 145 10.77 -5.69 4.90
C ASN A 145 11.52 -4.54 5.58
N LEU A 146 12.71 -4.17 5.08
CA LEU A 146 13.49 -3.07 5.65
C LEU A 146 12.79 -1.72 5.45
N ILE A 147 12.31 -1.43 4.25
CA ILE A 147 11.69 -0.13 3.97
C ILE A 147 10.33 0.02 4.64
N ASP A 148 9.53 -1.05 4.70
CA ASP A 148 8.26 -1.03 5.45
C ASP A 148 8.50 -0.83 6.94
N TYR A 149 9.57 -1.43 7.50
CA TYR A 149 9.96 -1.21 8.89
C TYR A 149 10.36 0.25 9.13
N ILE A 150 11.18 0.83 8.25
CA ILE A 150 11.62 2.23 8.36
C ILE A 150 10.42 3.16 8.31
N GLU A 151 9.51 2.95 7.35
CA GLU A 151 8.29 3.75 7.23
C GLU A 151 7.42 3.63 8.47
N LYS A 152 7.09 2.39 8.91
CA LYS A 152 6.29 2.16 10.11
C LYS A 152 6.90 2.85 11.34
N THR A 153 8.21 2.71 11.53
CA THR A 153 8.91 3.29 12.69
C THR A 153 8.92 4.82 12.61
N ALA A 154 9.16 5.40 11.44
CA ALA A 154 9.14 6.84 11.24
C ALA A 154 7.76 7.44 11.51
N ARG A 155 6.70 6.83 10.96
CA ARG A 155 5.30 7.24 11.18
C ARG A 155 4.88 7.18 12.64
N TYR A 156 5.28 6.12 13.34
CA TYR A 156 4.97 5.97 14.75
C TYR A 156 5.76 6.95 15.63
N LYS A 157 7.07 7.11 15.39
CA LYS A 157 7.92 8.00 16.18
C LYS A 157 7.66 9.49 15.94
N ALA A 158 6.99 9.87 14.84
CA ALA A 158 6.66 11.25 14.53
C ALA A 158 5.97 11.99 15.68
N GLY A 159 5.06 11.32 16.40
CA GLY A 159 4.39 11.94 17.56
C GLY A 159 5.29 12.14 18.79
N PHE A 160 6.43 11.46 18.85
CA PHE A 160 7.36 11.53 19.96
C PHE A 160 8.60 12.38 19.63
N GLU A 161 8.67 13.01 18.46
CA GLU A 161 9.85 13.76 18.03
C GLU A 161 10.25 14.86 19.03
N LEU A 162 11.55 14.92 19.37
CA LEU A 162 12.14 16.09 20.00
C LEU A 162 12.23 17.25 19.00
N LYS A 163 12.72 16.96 17.79
CA LYS A 163 12.80 17.90 16.68
C LYS A 163 11.75 17.59 15.62
N LYS A 164 10.70 18.41 15.58
CA LYS A 164 9.57 18.26 14.66
C LYS A 164 10.03 18.14 13.19
N GLY A 165 9.52 17.12 12.49
CA GLY A 165 9.78 16.84 11.08
C GLY A 165 11.00 15.95 10.80
N GLU A 166 11.74 15.50 11.82
CA GLU A 166 12.96 14.71 11.64
C GLU A 166 12.70 13.32 11.05
N CYS A 167 11.74 12.56 11.57
CA CYS A 167 11.34 11.25 11.04
C CYS A 167 10.85 11.37 9.60
N LYS A 168 10.06 12.42 9.29
CA LYS A 168 9.55 12.67 7.93
C LYS A 168 10.69 12.94 6.96
N LYS A 169 11.65 13.78 7.36
CA LYS A 169 12.85 14.07 6.55
C LYS A 169 13.69 12.81 6.32
N ILE A 170 13.92 12.00 7.36
CA ILE A 170 14.66 10.74 7.25
C ILE A 170 13.97 9.78 6.28
N LEU A 171 12.65 9.60 6.43
CA LEU A 171 11.86 8.72 5.55
C LEU A 171 11.91 9.17 4.09
N GLN A 172 11.70 10.46 3.81
CA GLN A 172 11.75 11.00 2.44
C GLN A 172 13.13 10.86 1.82
N THR A 173 14.19 11.14 2.59
CA THR A 173 15.57 11.01 2.12
C THR A 173 15.91 9.55 1.85
N CYS A 174 15.52 8.63 2.75
CA CYS A 174 15.66 7.20 2.57
C CYS A 174 15.02 6.72 1.26
N LYS A 175 13.75 7.08 1.05
CA LYS A 175 13.00 6.74 -0.17
C LYS A 175 13.65 7.29 -1.44
N LYS A 176 14.15 8.52 -1.43
CA LYS A 176 14.84 9.12 -2.58
C LYS A 176 16.18 8.44 -2.86
N SER A 177 17.01 8.25 -1.83
CA SER A 177 18.34 7.63 -1.97
C SER A 177 18.25 6.16 -2.39
N ALA A 178 17.24 5.42 -1.95
CA ALA A 178 17.06 4.02 -2.34
C ALA A 178 16.81 3.87 -3.86
N LEU A 179 16.09 4.82 -4.50
CA LEU A 179 15.89 4.80 -5.96
C LEU A 179 17.17 5.06 -6.75
N THR A 180 18.16 5.73 -6.16
CA THR A 180 19.46 5.99 -6.80
C THR A 180 20.46 4.84 -6.67
N CYS A 181 20.11 3.77 -5.95
CA CYS A 181 20.98 2.60 -5.81
C CYS A 181 21.07 1.81 -7.12
N ASN A 182 22.28 1.39 -7.48
CA ASN A 182 22.56 0.66 -8.72
C ASN A 182 22.36 -0.86 -8.61
N ASN A 183 22.27 -1.40 -7.39
CA ASN A 183 22.09 -2.83 -7.14
C ASN A 183 21.40 -3.08 -5.80
N ALA A 184 20.94 -4.32 -5.59
CA ALA A 184 20.21 -4.68 -4.37
C ALA A 184 21.07 -4.62 -3.09
N GLU A 185 22.36 -4.95 -3.17
CA GLU A 185 23.26 -5.00 -2.01
C GLU A 185 23.50 -3.60 -1.44
N SER A 186 23.83 -2.63 -2.31
CA SER A 186 23.94 -1.22 -1.92
C SER A 186 22.62 -0.66 -1.36
N MET A 187 21.47 -1.07 -1.88
CA MET A 187 20.17 -0.67 -1.34
C MET A 187 19.92 -1.27 0.05
N ILE A 188 20.28 -2.54 0.27
CA ILE A 188 20.16 -3.19 1.57
C ILE A 188 21.04 -2.49 2.61
N ASP A 189 22.28 -2.15 2.27
CA ASP A 189 23.19 -1.45 3.18
C ASP A 189 22.68 -0.04 3.52
N LEU A 190 22.21 0.69 2.50
CA LEU A 190 21.58 1.99 2.68
C LEU A 190 20.35 1.91 3.60
N LEU A 191 19.43 0.97 3.35
CA LEU A 191 18.24 0.79 4.18
C LEU A 191 18.61 0.34 5.59
N THR A 192 19.66 -0.47 5.76
CA THR A 192 20.16 -0.87 7.09
C THR A 192 20.70 0.34 7.86
N LYS A 193 21.41 1.26 7.18
CA LYS A 193 21.83 2.54 7.77
C LYS A 193 20.63 3.40 8.17
N TYR A 194 19.63 3.55 7.31
CA TYR A 194 18.43 4.33 7.65
C TYR A 194 17.58 3.68 8.76
N LYS A 195 17.53 2.35 8.82
CA LYS A 195 16.94 1.62 9.94
C LYS A 195 17.64 1.96 11.25
N HIS A 196 18.98 2.01 11.25
CA HIS A 196 19.73 2.44 12.42
C HIS A 196 19.41 3.90 12.79
N MET A 197 19.40 4.81 11.80
CA MET A 197 19.07 6.22 12.01
C MET A 197 17.68 6.39 12.63
N ILE A 198 16.63 5.79 12.07
CA ILE A 198 15.26 5.95 12.58
C ILE A 198 15.09 5.35 13.99
N ASN A 199 15.81 4.27 14.30
CA ASN A 199 15.80 3.68 15.63
C ASN A 199 16.43 4.56 16.70
N HIS A 200 17.35 5.44 16.31
CA HIS A 200 18.08 6.35 17.22
C HIS A 200 17.67 7.82 17.08
N VAL A 201 16.61 8.14 16.33
CA VAL A 201 16.05 9.50 16.32
C VAL A 201 15.73 9.93 17.76
N PRO A 202 16.17 11.12 18.19
CA PRO A 202 15.84 11.66 19.49
C PRO A 202 14.33 11.79 19.65
N ILE A 203 13.80 11.14 20.68
CA ILE A 203 12.39 11.20 21.04
C ILE A 203 12.23 11.71 22.48
N ASP A 204 11.12 12.38 22.73
CA ASP A 204 10.66 12.71 24.07
C ASP A 204 9.67 11.63 24.53
N SER A 205 10.14 10.74 25.41
CA SER A 205 9.34 9.65 25.96
C SER A 205 8.28 10.11 26.97
N THR A 206 8.32 11.38 27.40
CA THR A 206 7.30 11.95 28.30
C THR A 206 6.05 12.40 27.55
N LYS A 207 6.15 12.59 26.22
CA LYS A 207 5.01 12.92 25.38
C LYS A 207 4.01 11.77 25.30
N THR A 208 2.73 12.14 25.26
CA THR A 208 1.60 11.24 25.06
C THR A 208 0.84 11.58 23.77
N PRO A 209 1.50 11.50 22.59
CA PRO A 209 0.89 11.91 21.33
C PRO A 209 -0.36 11.09 21.01
N LEU A 210 -1.24 11.65 20.18
CA LEU A 210 -2.34 10.89 19.60
C LEU A 210 -1.79 9.74 18.73
N LYS A 211 -2.39 8.57 18.89
CA LYS A 211 -2.11 7.38 18.09
C LYS A 211 -3.33 7.07 17.22
N VAL A 212 -3.18 7.19 15.92
CA VAL A 212 -4.26 6.98 14.95
C VAL A 212 -3.92 5.80 14.03
N SER A 213 -4.86 4.86 13.91
CA SER A 213 -4.72 3.76 12.96
C SER A 213 -5.24 4.15 11.58
N ILE A 214 -4.47 3.87 10.54
CA ILE A 214 -4.90 4.02 9.14
C ILE A 214 -5.35 2.65 8.65
N ILE A 215 -6.62 2.56 8.24
CA ILE A 215 -7.27 1.31 7.79
C ILE A 215 -7.96 1.55 6.45
N GLY A 216 -8.30 0.47 5.73
CA GLY A 216 -9.16 0.54 4.54
C GLY A 216 -8.61 -0.17 3.32
N GLU A 217 -8.85 0.39 2.14
CA GLU A 217 -8.50 -0.24 0.87
C GLU A 217 -6.98 -0.24 0.65
N ILE A 218 -6.39 -1.40 0.32
CA ILE A 218 -4.94 -1.61 0.25
C ILE A 218 -4.21 -0.61 -0.65
N TYR A 219 -4.70 -0.32 -1.85
CA TYR A 219 -4.02 0.60 -2.74
C TYR A 219 -4.04 2.01 -2.13
N THR A 220 -5.22 2.41 -1.66
CA THR A 220 -5.48 3.75 -1.12
C THR A 220 -4.68 4.04 0.15
N ILE A 221 -4.50 3.07 1.04
CA ILE A 221 -3.68 3.26 2.25
C ILE A 221 -2.18 3.19 1.97
N LEU A 222 -1.75 2.57 0.87
CA LEU A 222 -0.33 2.36 0.54
C LEU A 222 0.24 3.40 -0.42
N GLU A 223 -0.54 3.89 -1.38
CA GLU A 223 -0.11 4.87 -2.39
C GLU A 223 -0.37 6.30 -1.87
N PRO A 224 0.67 7.06 -1.48
CA PRO A 224 0.48 8.36 -0.84
C PRO A 224 -0.27 9.39 -1.71
N PHE A 225 -0.12 9.34 -3.03
CA PHE A 225 -0.88 10.23 -3.91
C PHE A 225 -2.39 9.99 -3.81
N SER A 226 -2.80 8.72 -3.74
CA SER A 226 -4.21 8.30 -3.73
C SER A 226 -4.98 8.68 -2.45
N ASN A 227 -4.27 9.02 -1.37
CA ASN A 227 -4.85 9.44 -0.10
C ASN A 227 -4.48 10.88 0.30
N LEU A 228 -4.04 11.69 -0.66
CA LEU A 228 -3.64 13.08 -0.44
C LEU A 228 -2.54 13.22 0.62
N TYR A 229 -1.63 12.24 0.67
CA TYR A 229 -0.49 12.17 1.58
C TYR A 229 -0.89 12.29 3.07
N ILE A 230 -2.05 11.74 3.46
CA ILE A 230 -2.62 11.92 4.81
C ILE A 230 -1.63 11.62 5.94
N GLU A 231 -0.89 10.52 5.84
CA GLU A 231 0.08 10.18 6.89
C GLU A 231 1.19 11.23 7.00
N ASN A 232 1.60 11.91 5.91
CA ASN A 232 2.61 12.98 5.98
C ASN A 232 2.06 14.17 6.75
N LYS A 233 0.79 14.50 6.54
CA LYS A 233 0.11 15.59 7.19
C LYS A 233 -0.12 15.30 8.68
N LEU A 234 -0.46 14.05 9.02
CA LEU A 234 -0.54 13.60 10.41
C LEU A 234 0.83 13.66 11.12
N MET A 235 1.92 13.31 10.44
CA MET A 235 3.27 13.53 10.99
C MET A 235 3.54 15.03 11.25
N ASP A 236 3.11 15.92 10.34
CA ASP A 236 3.26 17.37 10.52
C ASP A 236 2.42 17.91 11.70
N LEU A 237 1.36 17.19 12.09
CA LEU A 237 0.56 17.47 13.29
C LEU A 237 1.14 16.82 14.57
N GLY A 238 2.25 16.07 14.48
CA GLY A 238 2.83 15.37 15.64
C GLY A 238 1.98 14.17 16.08
N ILE A 239 1.31 13.51 15.14
CA ILE A 239 0.47 12.35 15.40
C ILE A 239 1.22 11.09 14.99
N SER A 240 1.18 10.08 15.88
CA SER A 240 1.72 8.76 15.60
C SER A 240 0.71 7.95 14.79
N THR A 241 1.11 7.47 13.61
CA THR A 241 0.23 6.64 12.77
C THR A 241 0.73 5.20 12.63
N GLN A 242 -0.21 4.27 12.45
CA GLN A 242 0.10 2.88 12.13
C GLN A 242 -0.93 2.28 11.16
N LYS A 243 -0.42 1.53 10.18
CA LYS A 243 -1.16 0.60 9.32
C LYS A 243 -0.60 -0.81 9.51
N ASN A 244 -1.44 -1.84 9.51
CA ASN A 244 -0.96 -3.23 9.61
C ASN A 244 -0.80 -3.85 8.22
N ILE A 245 -1.64 -3.46 7.27
CA ILE A 245 -1.48 -3.83 5.85
C ILE A 245 -0.29 -3.06 5.26
N THR A 246 0.75 -3.79 4.87
CA THR A 246 1.95 -3.30 4.17
C THR A 246 2.29 -4.24 3.01
N PRO A 247 3.10 -3.81 2.02
CA PRO A 247 3.58 -4.70 0.97
C PRO A 247 4.27 -5.97 1.49
N SER A 248 5.13 -5.84 2.51
CA SER A 248 5.82 -6.98 3.13
C SER A 248 4.87 -7.92 3.87
N TRP A 249 3.81 -7.38 4.49
CA TRP A 249 2.74 -8.17 5.09
C TRP A 249 1.94 -8.89 4.00
N TRP A 250 1.53 -8.18 2.94
CA TRP A 250 0.75 -8.73 1.83
C TRP A 250 1.50 -9.86 1.12
N PHE A 251 2.80 -9.71 0.90
CA PHE A 251 3.63 -10.77 0.33
C PHE A 251 3.64 -12.03 1.20
N LYS A 252 3.82 -11.88 2.53
CA LYS A 252 3.72 -13.00 3.47
C LYS A 252 2.34 -13.63 3.48
N ASP A 253 1.29 -12.80 3.48
CA ASP A 253 -0.10 -13.25 3.47
C ASP A 253 -0.41 -14.06 2.20
N ALA A 254 0.02 -13.56 1.03
CA ALA A 254 -0.11 -14.25 -0.24
C ALA A 254 0.60 -15.61 -0.23
N MET A 255 1.84 -15.70 0.29
CA MET A 255 2.55 -16.98 0.42
C MET A 255 1.85 -17.97 1.36
N LEU A 256 1.33 -17.49 2.49
CA LEU A 256 0.67 -18.32 3.51
C LEU A 256 -0.79 -18.66 3.19
N SER A 257 -1.39 -17.98 2.22
CA SER A 257 -2.80 -18.17 1.83
C SER A 257 -3.09 -19.60 1.37
N ASN A 258 -2.15 -20.26 0.67
CA ASN A 258 -2.28 -21.66 0.25
C ASN A 258 -2.38 -22.64 1.42
N LEU A 259 -1.97 -22.24 2.63
CA LEU A 259 -2.04 -23.04 3.85
C LEU A 259 -3.20 -22.62 4.76
N ASN A 260 -4.04 -21.67 4.35
CA ASN A 260 -5.09 -21.04 5.18
C ASN A 260 -4.57 -20.39 6.48
N LEU A 261 -3.26 -20.14 6.58
CA LEU A 261 -2.60 -19.53 7.74
C LEU A 261 -2.47 -18.00 7.61
N ASN A 262 -3.13 -17.42 6.62
CA ASN A 262 -3.06 -16.01 6.30
C ASN A 262 -4.02 -15.19 7.18
N SER A 263 -3.60 -13.98 7.55
CA SER A 263 -4.43 -13.00 8.27
C SER A 263 -5.15 -13.50 9.55
N ILE A 264 -4.64 -14.53 10.24
CA ILE A 264 -5.38 -15.21 11.34
C ILE A 264 -5.86 -14.21 12.40
N ASN A 265 -4.99 -13.30 12.84
CA ASN A 265 -5.33 -12.29 13.85
C ASN A 265 -6.45 -11.35 13.37
N LEU A 266 -6.37 -10.87 12.12
CA LEU A 266 -7.41 -10.03 11.51
C LEU A 266 -8.73 -10.78 11.34
N ARG A 267 -8.68 -12.06 10.94
CA ARG A 267 -9.86 -12.93 10.81
C ARG A 267 -10.55 -13.16 12.15
N MET A 268 -9.79 -13.34 13.23
CA MET A 268 -10.35 -13.49 14.58
C MET A 268 -11.01 -12.18 15.07
N ASN A 269 -10.34 -11.04 14.88
CA ASN A 269 -10.86 -9.75 15.33
C ASN A 269 -12.07 -9.26 14.53
N SER A 270 -12.15 -9.60 13.24
CA SER A 270 -13.31 -9.27 12.40
C SER A 270 -14.51 -10.20 12.61
N LYS A 271 -14.31 -11.43 13.11
CA LYS A 271 -15.34 -12.48 13.17
C LYS A 271 -16.67 -12.05 13.79
N LYS A 272 -16.63 -11.23 14.85
CA LYS A 272 -17.84 -10.72 15.53
C LYS A 272 -18.70 -9.83 14.60
N TYR A 273 -18.06 -9.02 13.75
CA TYR A 273 -18.72 -7.96 12.99
C TYR A 273 -18.85 -8.28 11.50
N LEU A 274 -17.91 -9.04 10.93
CA LEU A 274 -17.88 -9.46 9.53
C LEU A 274 -17.25 -10.86 9.41
N PRO A 275 -18.01 -11.95 9.62
CA PRO A 275 -17.48 -13.30 9.60
C PRO A 275 -17.13 -13.82 8.20
N TYR A 276 -17.74 -13.24 7.15
CA TYR A 276 -17.56 -13.66 5.76
C TYR A 276 -16.51 -12.84 5.03
N TYR A 277 -15.82 -13.48 4.07
CA TYR A 277 -14.94 -12.75 3.14
C TYR A 277 -15.79 -12.13 2.04
N ILE A 278 -15.74 -10.81 1.91
CA ILE A 278 -16.51 -10.02 0.94
C ILE A 278 -15.64 -9.44 -0.18
N GLY A 279 -14.39 -9.88 -0.28
CA GLY A 279 -13.42 -9.38 -1.27
C GLY A 279 -12.66 -8.14 -0.85
N GLY A 280 -11.60 -7.85 -1.60
CA GLY A 280 -10.69 -6.77 -1.28
C GLY A 280 -10.13 -6.95 0.13
N HIS A 281 -10.09 -5.86 0.88
CA HIS A 281 -9.60 -5.79 2.26
C HIS A 281 -10.70 -5.42 3.26
N GLY A 282 -11.98 -5.60 2.91
CA GLY A 282 -13.09 -5.15 3.77
C GLY A 282 -13.11 -5.85 5.13
N ARG A 283 -12.91 -7.17 5.15
CA ARG A 283 -12.83 -7.93 6.42
C ARG A 283 -11.59 -7.55 7.22
N GLU A 284 -10.47 -7.36 6.54
CA GLU A 284 -9.20 -6.95 7.12
C GLU A 284 -9.32 -5.56 7.75
N CYS A 285 -9.99 -4.60 7.10
CA CYS A 285 -10.31 -3.27 7.63
C CYS A 285 -11.11 -3.34 8.94
N VAL A 286 -12.18 -4.13 8.98
CA VAL A 286 -12.98 -4.37 10.20
C VAL A 286 -12.10 -4.98 11.31
N GLY A 287 -11.24 -5.93 10.96
CA GLY A 287 -10.29 -6.55 11.89
C GLY A 287 -9.27 -5.55 12.43
N GLU A 288 -8.69 -4.69 11.58
CA GLU A 288 -7.75 -3.65 11.96
C GLU A 288 -8.38 -2.63 12.91
N ALA A 289 -9.65 -2.24 12.70
CA ALA A 289 -10.37 -1.32 13.59
C ALA A 289 -10.49 -1.89 15.02
N VAL A 290 -10.88 -3.17 15.14
CA VAL A 290 -10.99 -3.85 16.44
C VAL A 290 -9.60 -4.02 17.08
N MET A 291 -8.59 -4.39 16.30
CA MET A 291 -7.22 -4.51 16.79
C MET A 291 -6.63 -3.19 17.27
N ALA A 292 -6.88 -2.09 16.56
CA ALA A 292 -6.43 -0.75 16.92
C ALA A 292 -7.02 -0.32 18.26
N SER A 293 -8.34 -0.49 18.43
CA SER A 293 -9.03 -0.26 19.71
C SER A 293 -8.40 -1.09 20.85
N ASN A 294 -8.22 -2.40 20.65
CA ASN A 294 -7.63 -3.27 21.67
C ASN A 294 -6.15 -2.93 21.97
N SER A 295 -5.43 -2.28 21.04
CA SER A 295 -4.03 -1.87 21.21
C SER A 295 -3.88 -0.47 21.82
N GLY A 296 -4.97 0.15 22.29
CA GLY A 296 -4.96 1.46 22.94
C GLY A 296 -4.62 2.61 21.99
N PHE A 297 -5.06 2.52 20.73
CA PHE A 297 -5.08 3.67 19.84
C PHE A 297 -6.20 4.63 20.23
N ASP A 298 -6.05 5.91 19.91
CA ASP A 298 -7.03 6.95 20.24
C ASP A 298 -8.17 7.00 19.22
N GLY A 299 -7.92 6.61 17.96
CA GLY A 299 -8.93 6.51 16.91
C GLY A 299 -8.42 5.82 15.64
N ALA A 300 -9.29 5.66 14.65
CA ALA A 300 -8.92 5.17 13.32
C ALA A 300 -9.47 6.05 12.20
N ILE A 301 -8.75 6.08 11.07
CA ILE A 301 -9.19 6.73 9.83
C ILE A 301 -9.25 5.66 8.75
N GLN A 302 -10.46 5.40 8.24
CA GLN A 302 -10.71 4.53 7.10
C GLN A 302 -10.55 5.32 5.81
N LEU A 303 -9.71 4.81 4.90
CA LEU A 303 -9.45 5.38 3.58
C LEU A 303 -9.85 4.39 2.50
N PHE A 304 -10.67 4.83 1.54
CA PHE A 304 -11.02 3.98 0.40
C PHE A 304 -11.48 4.80 -0.80
N PRO A 305 -11.34 4.26 -2.02
CA PRO A 305 -11.75 4.98 -3.21
C PRO A 305 -13.26 4.85 -3.41
N MET A 306 -13.86 5.85 -4.06
CA MET A 306 -15.25 5.79 -4.48
C MET A 306 -15.50 4.55 -5.34
N GLY A 307 -16.64 3.88 -5.13
CA GLY A 307 -16.97 2.61 -5.79
C GLY A 307 -16.31 1.35 -5.21
N CYS A 308 -15.50 1.44 -4.14
CA CYS A 308 -14.96 0.26 -3.47
C CYS A 308 -15.99 -0.43 -2.59
N MET A 309 -16.76 -1.35 -3.18
CA MET A 309 -17.85 -2.06 -2.51
C MET A 309 -17.45 -2.73 -1.18
N PRO A 310 -16.31 -3.47 -1.06
CA PRO A 310 -15.94 -4.06 0.23
C PRO A 310 -15.75 -3.04 1.35
N GLU A 311 -15.18 -1.87 1.05
CA GLU A 311 -14.95 -0.82 2.05
C GLU A 311 -16.21 -0.01 2.35
N ILE A 312 -17.15 0.09 1.40
CA ILE A 312 -18.50 0.63 1.65
C ILE A 312 -19.22 -0.27 2.66
N VAL A 313 -19.12 -1.59 2.53
CA VAL A 313 -19.64 -2.53 3.52
C VAL A 313 -18.94 -2.34 4.86
N SER A 314 -17.61 -2.28 4.91
CA SER A 314 -16.86 -1.97 6.13
C SER A 314 -17.35 -0.68 6.78
N LYS A 315 -17.49 0.41 6.02
CA LYS A 315 -17.98 1.72 6.49
C LYS A 315 -19.36 1.63 7.14
N SER A 316 -20.23 0.73 6.69
CA SER A 316 -21.54 0.52 7.33
C SER A 316 -21.45 -0.19 8.69
N ILE A 317 -20.39 -0.97 8.91
CA ILE A 317 -20.14 -1.76 10.11
C ILE A 317 -19.34 -0.96 11.15
N LEU A 318 -18.38 -0.14 10.72
CA LEU A 318 -17.49 0.62 11.60
C LEU A 318 -18.20 1.48 12.66
N PRO A 319 -19.38 2.12 12.42
CA PRO A 319 -20.13 2.82 13.46
C PRO A 319 -20.57 1.93 14.62
N THR A 320 -20.86 0.65 14.36
CA THR A 320 -21.19 -0.32 15.42
C THR A 320 -19.96 -0.64 16.25
N ILE A 321 -18.79 -0.85 15.62
CA ILE A 321 -17.52 -1.04 16.33
C ILE A 321 -17.20 0.20 17.17
N SER A 322 -17.39 1.38 16.60
CA SER A 322 -17.11 2.65 17.27
C SER A 322 -17.92 2.81 18.56
N ARG A 323 -19.21 2.43 18.55
CA ARG A 323 -20.06 2.41 19.75
C ARG A 323 -19.69 1.30 20.73
N ASP A 324 -19.57 0.06 20.25
CA ASP A 324 -19.28 -1.11 21.08
C ASP A 324 -17.94 -0.99 21.84
N LYS A 325 -17.00 -0.23 21.29
CA LYS A 325 -15.62 -0.09 21.79
C LYS A 325 -15.29 1.31 22.29
N ASP A 326 -16.23 2.25 22.25
CA ASP A 326 -16.00 3.68 22.49
C ASP A 326 -14.73 4.20 21.78
N PHE A 327 -14.60 3.85 20.50
CA PHE A 327 -13.42 4.08 19.67
C PHE A 327 -13.79 4.92 18.45
N PRO A 328 -13.44 6.21 18.37
CA PRO A 328 -13.82 7.06 17.25
C PRO A 328 -13.20 6.60 15.92
N ILE A 329 -14.01 6.55 14.86
CA ILE A 329 -13.58 6.16 13.51
C ILE A 329 -14.08 7.19 12.49
N LEU A 330 -13.15 7.75 11.70
CA LEU A 330 -13.46 8.65 10.59
C LEU A 330 -13.35 7.90 9.27
N SER A 331 -14.40 7.90 8.45
CA SER A 331 -14.34 7.37 7.08
C SER A 331 -14.18 8.48 6.05
N LEU A 332 -13.14 8.35 5.22
CA LEU A 332 -12.80 9.26 4.14
C LEU A 332 -12.84 8.52 2.80
N ILE A 333 -13.69 9.02 1.91
CA ILE A 333 -13.88 8.51 0.56
C ILE A 333 -13.06 9.40 -0.37
N ILE A 334 -12.26 8.81 -1.25
CA ILE A 334 -11.42 9.54 -2.20
C ILE A 334 -11.83 9.22 -3.64
N ASP A 335 -11.90 10.24 -4.47
CA ASP A 335 -12.14 10.18 -5.91
C ASP A 335 -11.24 11.17 -6.65
N GLU A 336 -11.42 11.30 -7.97
CA GLU A 336 -10.59 12.18 -8.79
C GLU A 336 -10.86 13.67 -8.58
N MET A 337 -12.04 14.01 -8.07
CA MET A 337 -12.51 15.37 -7.86
C MET A 337 -12.28 15.83 -6.41
N THR A 338 -11.69 14.98 -5.58
CA THR A 338 -11.53 15.26 -4.15
C THR A 338 -10.59 16.44 -3.93
N GLY A 339 -11.15 17.55 -3.43
CA GLY A 339 -10.41 18.74 -3.07
C GLY A 339 -9.66 18.60 -1.74
N ASP A 340 -8.41 19.06 -1.71
CA ASP A 340 -7.53 18.89 -0.54
C ASP A 340 -8.01 19.65 0.71
N ALA A 341 -8.57 20.85 0.53
CA ALA A 341 -8.98 21.72 1.64
C ALA A 341 -10.09 21.11 2.50
N GLY A 342 -11.19 20.66 1.89
CA GLY A 342 -12.32 20.07 2.62
C GLY A 342 -11.94 18.75 3.31
N TYR A 343 -11.00 18.00 2.71
CA TYR A 343 -10.46 16.78 3.29
C TYR A 343 -9.66 17.08 4.57
N MET A 344 -8.83 18.12 4.53
CA MET A 344 -8.02 18.55 5.67
C MET A 344 -8.85 19.04 6.85
N THR A 345 -9.87 19.86 6.62
CA THR A 345 -10.74 20.34 7.71
C THR A 345 -11.44 19.18 8.44
N ARG A 346 -11.81 18.11 7.72
CA ARG A 346 -12.40 16.91 8.34
C ARG A 346 -11.40 16.13 9.20
N ILE A 347 -10.14 16.06 8.76
CA ILE A 347 -9.06 15.44 9.55
C ILE A 347 -8.82 16.27 10.80
N GLU A 348 -8.62 17.58 10.66
CA GLU A 348 -8.40 18.51 11.79
C GLU A 348 -9.51 18.41 12.83
N ALA A 349 -10.77 18.47 12.41
CA ALA A 349 -11.91 18.32 13.31
C ALA A 349 -11.96 16.95 14.02
N PHE A 350 -11.53 15.89 13.34
CA PHE A 350 -11.43 14.56 13.96
C PHE A 350 -10.30 14.49 14.97
N ILE A 351 -9.14 15.08 14.68
CA ILE A 351 -8.02 15.17 15.61
C ILE A 351 -8.42 15.98 16.84
N ASP A 352 -9.06 17.14 16.69
CA ASP A 352 -9.58 17.95 17.80
C ASP A 352 -10.53 17.14 18.71
N LEU A 353 -11.39 16.32 18.11
CA LEU A 353 -12.28 15.42 18.85
C LEU A 353 -11.49 14.39 19.66
N LEU A 354 -10.44 13.79 19.10
CA LEU A 354 -9.58 12.83 19.79
C LEU A 354 -8.81 13.48 20.95
N GLU A 355 -8.25 14.68 20.74
CA GLU A 355 -7.54 15.43 21.78
C GLU A 355 -8.46 15.75 22.96
N ARG A 356 -9.68 16.23 22.69
CA ARG A 356 -10.68 16.51 23.75
C ARG A 356 -11.06 15.26 24.53
N ARG A 357 -11.23 14.12 23.86
CA ARG A 357 -11.54 12.85 24.52
C ARG A 357 -10.38 12.40 25.42
N LYS A 358 -9.15 12.50 24.92
CA LYS A 358 -7.95 12.13 25.69
C LYS A 358 -7.76 13.02 26.92
N ASN A 359 -7.95 14.33 26.79
CA ASN A 359 -7.81 15.27 27.90
C ASN A 359 -8.91 15.11 28.97
N ARG A 360 -10.13 14.73 28.57
CA ARG A 360 -11.22 14.44 29.53
C ARG A 360 -10.95 13.19 30.39
N CYS A 361 -10.11 12.26 29.93
CA CYS A 361 -9.71 11.09 30.70
C CYS A 361 -8.51 11.34 31.66
N ILE A 362 -7.94 12.56 31.69
CA ILE A 362 -6.81 12.93 32.58
C ILE A 362 -7.30 13.56 33.90
N ILE A 363 -8.61 13.57 34.17
CA ILE A 363 -9.21 14.17 35.37
C ILE A 363 -9.32 13.16 36.50
#